data_AF-A0A0F9S1H3-F1
#
_entry.id   AF-A0A0F9S1H3-F1
#
_cell.length_a   1.000
_cell.length_b   1.000
_cell.length_c   1.000
_cell.angle_alpha   90.00
_cell.angle_beta   90.00
_cell.angle_gamma   90.00
#
_symmetry.space_group_name_H-M   'P 1'
#
loop_
_entity.id
_entity.type
_entity.pdbx_description
1 polymer ?
#
loop_
_entity_poly.entity_id
_entity_poly.type
_entity_poly.pdbx_seq_one_letter_code
_entity_poly.pdbx_strand_id
1 'polypeptide(L)'
;MLEEGYSPSYAESGHIKDTESWEDLLEKHLPDKDLAKGHRELFDKKEIEYQNFPKSESDKSIIATIKAFGFQIIKIKKLGNWKRAYFPILETQARKAALEMAYKLKKKYGDITIKHEFGELSNEDLEEALAKTISRISKGLANLKGIGKKKKQ
;
A
#
# COMPACT_ATOMS: atom_id res chain seq x y z
N MET A 1 8.56 -26.62 5.65
CA MET A 1 9.22 -27.21 4.46
C MET A 1 10.26 -28.24 4.88
N LEU A 2 11.40 -27.85 5.47
CA LEU A 2 12.37 -28.84 6.00
C LEU A 2 11.75 -29.73 7.09
N GLU A 3 10.97 -29.14 7.98
CA GLU A 3 10.21 -29.86 9.02
C GLU A 3 9.12 -30.79 8.47
N GLU A 4 8.73 -30.61 7.20
CA GLU A 4 7.72 -31.42 6.51
C GLU A 4 8.40 -32.49 5.63
N GLY A 5 9.72 -32.68 5.75
CA GLY A 5 10.47 -33.74 5.09
C GLY A 5 11.02 -33.41 3.69
N TYR A 6 10.87 -32.17 3.22
CA TYR A 6 11.43 -31.77 1.92
C TYR A 6 12.95 -31.60 2.00
N SER A 7 13.65 -31.99 0.94
CA SER A 7 15.11 -31.80 0.87
C SER A 7 15.46 -30.31 0.78
N PRO A 8 16.63 -29.89 1.32
CA PRO A 8 17.07 -28.49 1.25
C PRO A 8 17.17 -27.96 -0.18
N SER A 9 17.74 -28.76 -1.10
CA SER A 9 17.87 -28.40 -2.51
C SER A 9 16.51 -28.18 -3.17
N TYR A 10 15.51 -28.98 -2.82
CA TYR A 10 14.16 -28.83 -3.36
C TYR A 10 13.44 -27.61 -2.78
N ALA A 11 13.59 -27.35 -1.47
CA ALA A 11 13.04 -26.18 -0.81
C ALA A 11 13.60 -24.85 -1.38
N GLU A 12 14.89 -24.82 -1.71
CA GLU A 12 15.55 -23.64 -2.29
C GLU A 12 15.20 -23.43 -3.77
N SER A 13 14.89 -24.51 -4.51
CA SER A 13 14.59 -24.44 -5.95
C SER A 13 13.36 -23.60 -6.31
N GLY A 14 12.44 -23.40 -5.37
CA GLY A 14 11.22 -22.62 -5.57
C GLY A 14 10.13 -23.29 -6.42
N HIS A 15 10.41 -24.45 -7.04
CA HIS A 15 9.46 -25.19 -7.89
C HIS A 15 8.21 -25.68 -7.16
N ILE A 16 8.30 -25.87 -5.84
CA ILE A 16 7.17 -26.30 -5.03
C ILE A 16 6.01 -25.30 -5.07
N LYS A 17 6.25 -24.00 -5.31
CA LYS A 17 5.22 -22.93 -5.25
C LYS A 17 4.07 -23.07 -6.26
N ASP A 18 4.23 -23.94 -7.24
CA ASP A 18 3.24 -24.22 -8.29
C ASP A 18 2.61 -25.63 -8.16
N THR A 19 2.82 -26.31 -7.03
CA THR A 19 2.31 -27.67 -6.79
C THR A 19 1.16 -27.70 -5.78
N GLU A 20 0.30 -28.71 -5.87
CA GLU A 20 -0.78 -28.96 -4.91
C GLU A 20 -0.26 -29.12 -3.48
N SER A 21 0.91 -29.76 -3.30
CA SER A 21 1.53 -29.89 -1.99
C SER A 21 1.90 -28.56 -1.35
N TRP A 22 2.16 -27.51 -2.13
CA TRP A 22 2.37 -26.17 -1.59
C TRP A 22 1.08 -25.52 -1.11
N GLU A 23 -0.02 -25.76 -1.81
CA GLU A 23 -1.35 -25.31 -1.38
C GLU A 23 -1.73 -25.98 -0.05
N ASP A 24 -1.47 -27.28 0.10
CA ASP A 24 -1.68 -28.01 1.34
C ASP A 24 -0.84 -27.45 2.50
N LEU A 25 0.45 -27.14 2.24
CA LEU A 25 1.32 -26.52 3.23
C LEU A 25 0.83 -25.14 3.65
N LEU A 26 0.37 -24.34 2.68
CA LEU A 26 -0.19 -23.03 2.95
C LEU A 26 -1.49 -23.13 3.72
N GLU A 27 -2.38 -24.09 3.44
CA GLU A 27 -3.61 -24.23 4.21
C GLU A 27 -3.34 -24.75 5.64
N LYS A 28 -2.36 -25.64 5.81
CA LYS A 28 -1.95 -26.14 7.12
C LYS A 28 -1.39 -25.05 8.04
N HIS A 29 -0.53 -24.18 7.51
CA HIS A 29 0.22 -23.18 8.31
C HIS A 29 -0.34 -21.76 8.20
N LEU A 30 -1.18 -21.49 7.19
CA LEU A 30 -1.77 -20.18 6.90
C LEU A 30 -3.23 -20.36 6.40
N PRO A 31 -4.12 -20.91 7.25
CA PRO A 31 -5.49 -21.21 6.86
C PRO A 31 -6.28 -19.94 6.57
N ASP A 32 -7.23 -20.03 5.64
CA ASP A 32 -8.04 -18.89 5.22
C ASP A 32 -8.85 -18.27 6.36
N LYS A 33 -9.27 -19.09 7.31
CA LYS A 33 -10.02 -18.66 8.50
C LYS A 33 -9.22 -17.63 9.32
N ASP A 34 -7.91 -17.80 9.42
CA ASP A 34 -7.06 -16.91 10.19
C ASP A 34 -6.81 -15.59 9.44
N LEU A 35 -6.72 -15.64 8.10
CA LEU A 35 -6.68 -14.45 7.26
C LEU A 35 -7.97 -13.62 7.41
N ALA A 36 -9.13 -14.28 7.35
CA ALA A 36 -10.43 -13.64 7.52
C ALA A 36 -10.59 -13.03 8.92
N LYS A 37 -10.11 -13.73 9.96
CA LYS A 37 -10.07 -13.22 11.32
C LYS A 37 -9.21 -11.96 11.42
N GLY A 38 -8.00 -11.99 10.85
CA GLY A 38 -7.10 -10.83 10.80
C GLY A 38 -7.72 -9.63 10.09
N HIS A 39 -8.45 -9.85 8.99
CA HIS A 39 -9.19 -8.79 8.30
C HIS A 39 -10.26 -8.16 9.18
N ARG A 40 -11.04 -8.97 9.90
CA ARG A 40 -12.07 -8.46 10.81
C ARG A 40 -11.46 -7.67 11.95
N GLU A 41 -10.38 -8.17 12.55
CA GLU A 41 -9.66 -7.46 13.60
C GLU A 41 -9.11 -6.10 13.13
N LEU A 42 -8.62 -6.01 11.89
CA LEU A 42 -8.18 -4.74 11.30
C LEU A 42 -9.36 -3.80 10.99
N PHE A 43 -10.47 -4.34 10.51
CA PHE A 43 -11.66 -3.56 10.16
C PHE A 43 -12.31 -2.92 11.38
N ASP A 44 -12.43 -3.68 12.48
CA ASP A 44 -13.05 -3.20 13.73
C ASP A 44 -12.11 -2.31 14.55
N LYS A 45 -10.86 -2.14 14.11
CA LYS A 45 -9.85 -1.42 14.87
C LYS A 45 -10.05 0.09 14.78
N LYS A 46 -10.14 0.72 15.95
CA LYS A 46 -10.09 2.17 16.09
C LYS A 46 -8.63 2.59 16.27
N GLU A 47 -8.13 3.42 15.37
CA GLU A 47 -6.76 3.95 15.42
C GLU A 47 -6.79 5.48 15.41
N ILE A 48 -5.97 6.08 16.27
CA ILE A 48 -5.69 7.51 16.25
C ILE A 48 -4.17 7.63 16.14
N GLU A 49 -3.68 8.15 15.03
CA GLU A 49 -2.24 8.30 14.81
C GLU A 49 -1.67 9.44 15.66
N TYR A 50 -2.35 10.59 15.64
CA TYR A 50 -2.06 11.72 16.50
C TYR A 50 -3.30 12.63 16.66
N GLN A 51 -3.31 13.39 17.75
CA GLN A 51 -4.33 14.41 17.99
C GLN A 51 -3.63 15.69 18.43
N ASN A 52 -4.04 16.81 17.83
CA ASN A 52 -3.55 18.14 18.20
C ASN A 52 -4.49 18.74 19.24
N PHE A 53 -3.90 19.34 20.26
CA PHE A 53 -4.56 20.05 21.34
C PHE A 53 -4.06 21.50 21.41
N PRO A 54 -4.90 22.45 21.84
CA PRO A 54 -4.47 23.81 22.12
C PRO A 54 -3.33 23.85 23.14
N LYS A 55 -2.42 24.82 23.03
CA LYS A 55 -1.31 24.99 23.99
C LYS A 55 -1.80 25.28 25.42
N SER A 56 -2.95 25.93 25.55
CA SER A 56 -3.62 26.23 26.82
C SER A 56 -4.09 24.99 27.56
N GLU A 57 -4.34 23.88 26.84
CA GLU A 57 -4.83 22.65 27.45
C GLU A 57 -3.77 22.00 28.32
N SER A 58 -4.13 21.59 29.54
CA SER A 58 -3.18 20.96 30.45
C SER A 58 -2.90 19.51 30.03
N ASP A 59 -1.67 19.04 30.25
CA ASP A 59 -1.28 17.67 29.89
C ASP A 59 -2.15 16.63 30.65
N LYS A 60 -2.58 16.96 31.89
CA LYS A 60 -3.50 16.14 32.68
C LYS A 60 -4.87 16.00 32.04
N SER A 61 -5.43 17.09 31.51
CA SER A 61 -6.73 17.10 30.82
C SER A 61 -6.67 16.31 29.51
N ILE A 62 -5.59 16.49 28.75
CA ILE A 62 -5.33 15.70 27.53
C ILE A 62 -5.29 14.21 27.85
N ILE A 63 -4.57 13.80 28.90
CA ILE A 63 -4.48 12.40 29.33
C ILE A 63 -5.84 11.85 29.76
N ALA A 64 -6.61 12.61 30.55
CA ALA A 64 -7.93 12.18 31.02
C ALA A 64 -8.92 11.97 29.86
N THR A 65 -8.95 12.92 28.92
CA THR A 65 -9.82 12.86 27.74
C THR A 65 -9.51 11.63 26.91
N ILE A 66 -8.23 11.42 26.59
CA ILE A 66 -7.79 10.28 25.78
C ILE A 66 -8.06 8.94 26.46
N LYS A 67 -7.84 8.84 27.78
CA LYS A 67 -8.16 7.63 28.55
C LYS A 67 -9.66 7.34 28.56
N ALA A 68 -10.52 8.36 28.59
CA ALA A 68 -11.97 8.17 28.50
C ALA A 68 -12.40 7.52 27.17
N PHE A 69 -11.64 7.75 26.09
CA PHE A 69 -11.85 7.08 24.81
C PHE A 69 -11.18 5.69 24.71
N GLY A 70 -10.55 5.21 25.78
CA GLY A 70 -9.91 3.89 25.84
C GLY A 70 -8.53 3.80 25.18
N PHE A 71 -7.92 4.94 24.84
CA PHE A 71 -6.59 4.96 24.22
C PHE A 71 -5.48 5.16 25.25
N GLN A 72 -4.31 4.59 24.97
CA GLN A 72 -3.08 4.83 25.72
C GLN A 72 -2.25 5.91 25.02
N ILE A 73 -1.53 6.72 25.80
CA ILE A 73 -0.66 7.78 25.28
C ILE A 73 0.79 7.33 25.47
N ILE A 74 1.60 7.45 24.42
CA ILE A 74 3.06 7.27 24.51
C ILE A 74 3.69 8.57 24.98
N LYS A 75 3.38 9.68 24.30
CA LYS A 75 4.06 10.96 24.52
C LYS A 75 3.20 12.13 24.10
N ILE A 76 3.30 13.23 24.84
CA ILE A 76 2.79 14.53 24.42
C ILE A 76 3.99 15.41 24.06
N LYS A 77 4.02 15.96 22.84
CA LYS A 77 5.07 16.87 22.37
C LYS A 77 4.49 18.25 22.11
N LYS A 78 5.15 19.28 22.62
CA LYS A 78 4.84 20.68 22.28
C LYS A 78 5.44 20.99 20.91
N LEU A 79 4.64 21.51 19.99
CA LEU A 79 5.09 22.01 18.68
C LEU A 79 4.50 23.41 18.49
N GLY A 80 5.30 24.46 18.68
CA GLY A 80 4.85 25.85 18.53
C GLY A 80 3.62 26.18 19.40
N ASN A 81 2.48 26.40 18.74
CA ASN A 81 1.22 26.82 19.35
C ASN A 81 0.25 25.67 19.70
N TRP A 82 0.66 24.42 19.49
CA TRP A 82 -0.15 23.25 19.84
C TRP A 82 0.66 22.20 20.61
N LYS A 83 -0.07 21.26 21.22
CA LYS A 83 0.45 20.03 21.79
C LYS A 83 -0.04 18.87 20.95
N ARG A 84 0.85 17.95 20.58
CA ARG A 84 0.51 16.72 19.86
C ARG A 84 0.64 15.53 20.79
N ALA A 85 -0.46 14.80 20.98
CA ALA A 85 -0.43 13.50 21.64
C ALA A 85 -0.14 12.41 20.60
N TYR A 86 0.82 11.55 20.91
CA TYR A 86 1.18 10.36 20.14
C TYR A 86 0.64 9.12 20.85
N PHE A 87 0.04 8.24 20.07
CA PHE A 87 -0.57 6.99 20.52
C PHE A 87 0.29 5.80 20.07
N PRO A 88 0.20 4.65 20.75
CA PRO A 88 0.79 3.43 20.23
C PRO A 88 0.06 3.06 18.95
N ILE A 89 0.74 3.20 17.82
CA ILE A 89 0.36 2.55 16.57
C ILE A 89 0.51 1.05 16.83
N LEU A 90 -0.59 0.42 17.23
CA LEU A 90 -0.62 -0.98 17.61
C LEU A 90 -0.45 -1.84 16.36
N GLU A 91 0.75 -2.06 15.82
CA GLU A 91 1.04 -3.17 14.88
C GLU A 91 0.11 -3.28 13.64
N THR A 92 -0.74 -2.28 13.35
CA THR A 92 -1.85 -2.38 12.40
C THR A 92 -1.28 -2.45 10.99
N GLN A 93 -0.26 -1.63 10.72
CA GLN A 93 0.44 -1.65 9.45
C GLN A 93 1.23 -2.95 9.25
N ALA A 94 1.90 -3.45 10.29
CA ALA A 94 2.62 -4.71 10.21
C ALA A 94 1.66 -5.89 9.94
N ARG A 95 0.51 -5.93 10.64
CA ARG A 95 -0.56 -6.93 10.41
C ARG A 95 -1.18 -6.81 9.02
N LYS A 96 -1.43 -5.59 8.55
CA LYS A 96 -1.92 -5.33 7.19
C LYS A 96 -0.91 -5.84 6.15
N ALA A 97 0.37 -5.53 6.32
CA ALA A 97 1.44 -5.98 5.42
C ALA A 97 1.59 -7.52 5.46
N ALA A 98 1.49 -8.12 6.64
CA ALA A 98 1.51 -9.57 6.82
C ALA A 98 0.33 -10.25 6.09
N LEU A 99 -0.88 -9.72 6.23
CA LEU A 99 -2.04 -10.19 5.47
C LEU A 99 -1.82 -10.04 3.97
N GLU A 100 -1.34 -8.89 3.50
CA GLU A 100 -1.06 -8.68 2.08
C GLU A 100 -0.03 -9.69 1.54
N MET A 101 1.05 -9.94 2.29
CA MET A 101 2.04 -10.97 1.96
C MET A 101 1.43 -12.36 1.94
N ALA A 102 0.56 -12.69 2.91
CA ALA A 102 -0.16 -13.96 2.95
C ALA A 102 -1.05 -14.16 1.70
N TYR A 103 -1.83 -13.16 1.30
CA TYR A 103 -2.67 -13.25 0.10
C TYR A 103 -1.84 -13.37 -1.19
N LYS A 104 -0.68 -12.69 -1.26
CA LYS A 104 0.28 -12.84 -2.37
C LYS A 104 0.86 -14.26 -2.42
N LEU A 105 1.26 -14.82 -1.28
CA LEU A 105 1.76 -16.19 -1.19
C LEU A 105 0.72 -17.22 -1.63
N LYS A 106 -0.55 -17.01 -1.28
CA LYS A 106 -1.67 -17.87 -1.71
C LYS A 106 -2.17 -17.55 -3.13
N LYS A 107 -1.53 -16.63 -3.87
CA LYS A 107 -1.91 -16.18 -5.23
C LYS A 107 -3.39 -15.74 -5.35
N LYS A 108 -3.99 -15.27 -4.25
CA LYS A 108 -5.42 -14.93 -4.17
C LYS A 108 -5.78 -13.52 -4.65
N TYR A 109 -4.77 -12.68 -4.88
CA TYR A 109 -4.99 -11.37 -5.50
C TYR A 109 -5.39 -11.47 -6.99
N GLY A 110 -5.40 -12.68 -7.57
CA GLY A 110 -5.39 -12.87 -9.01
C GLY A 110 -4.06 -12.39 -9.59
N ASP A 111 -3.74 -12.80 -10.81
CA ASP A 111 -2.86 -11.97 -11.62
C ASP A 111 -3.60 -10.65 -11.83
N ILE A 112 -3.25 -9.64 -11.05
CA ILE A 112 -3.62 -8.26 -11.38
C ILE A 112 -2.73 -7.91 -12.58
N THR A 113 -3.06 -8.47 -13.73
CA THR A 113 -2.64 -7.92 -15.01
C THR A 113 -3.34 -6.57 -15.07
N ILE A 114 -2.66 -5.52 -14.63
CA ILE A 114 -3.09 -4.18 -14.97
C ILE A 114 -3.00 -4.15 -16.50
N LYS A 115 -4.14 -4.38 -17.17
CA LYS A 115 -4.28 -4.14 -18.60
C LYS A 115 -4.19 -2.64 -18.81
N HIS A 116 -2.99 -2.09 -18.70
CA HIS A 116 -2.70 -0.80 -19.27
C HIS A 116 -2.94 -0.93 -20.77
N GLU A 117 -3.50 0.10 -21.40
CA GLU A 117 -3.79 0.14 -22.85
C GLU A 117 -2.57 -0.14 -23.74
N PHE A 118 -1.39 -0.28 -23.12
CA PHE A 118 -0.10 -0.55 -23.75
C PHE A 118 0.51 -1.91 -23.38
N GLY A 119 -0.18 -2.75 -22.60
CA GLY A 119 0.39 -4.01 -22.08
C GLY A 119 0.72 -5.07 -23.13
N GLU A 120 0.16 -4.94 -24.33
CA GLU A 120 0.43 -5.84 -25.48
C GLU A 120 1.35 -5.21 -26.54
N LEU A 121 1.75 -3.94 -26.35
CA LEU A 121 2.60 -3.24 -27.30
C LEU A 121 4.07 -3.54 -26.98
N SER A 122 4.84 -3.87 -28.01
CA SER A 122 6.29 -3.98 -27.89
C SER A 122 6.91 -2.61 -27.59
N ASN A 123 8.15 -2.58 -27.11
CA ASN A 123 8.88 -1.33 -26.90
C ASN A 123 8.97 -0.50 -28.21
N GLU A 124 9.04 -1.17 -29.35
CA GLU A 124 9.10 -0.55 -30.68
C GLU A 124 7.77 0.15 -31.03
N ASP A 125 6.64 -0.49 -30.77
CA ASP A 125 5.31 0.09 -31.00
C ASP A 125 5.04 1.28 -30.06
N LEU A 126 5.54 1.19 -28.82
CA LEU A 126 5.48 2.26 -27.84
C LEU A 126 6.26 3.50 -28.28
N GLU A 127 7.47 3.32 -28.80
CA GLU A 127 8.29 4.42 -29.33
C GLU A 127 7.63 5.08 -30.54
N GLU A 128 7.04 4.31 -31.45
CA GLU A 128 6.33 4.86 -32.62
C GLU A 128 5.09 5.66 -32.19
N ALA A 129 4.31 5.16 -31.24
CA ALA A 129 3.15 5.86 -30.69
C ALA A 129 3.55 7.17 -29.98
N LEU A 130 4.67 7.15 -29.24
CA LEU A 130 5.21 8.33 -28.56
C LEU A 130 5.67 9.38 -29.58
N ALA A 131 6.40 8.96 -30.61
CA ALA A 131 6.90 9.82 -31.68
C ALA A 131 5.76 10.50 -32.45
N LYS A 132 4.70 9.75 -32.78
CA LYS A 132 3.51 10.27 -33.45
C LYS A 132 2.78 11.31 -32.61
N THR A 133 2.69 11.07 -31.30
CA THR A 133 2.04 11.99 -30.36
C THR A 133 2.85 13.27 -30.18
N ILE A 134 4.18 13.18 -30.02
CA ILE A 134 5.08 14.34 -29.93
C ILE A 134 5.01 15.17 -31.22
N SER A 135 4.98 14.53 -32.39
CA SER A 135 4.84 15.21 -33.69
C SER A 135 3.52 15.97 -33.82
N ARG A 136 2.42 15.41 -33.32
CA ARG A 136 1.11 16.09 -33.33
C ARG A 136 1.10 17.31 -32.41
N ILE A 137 1.68 17.19 -31.22
CA ILE A 137 1.79 18.29 -30.26
C ILE A 137 2.70 19.40 -30.80
N SER A 138 3.85 19.05 -31.38
CA SER A 138 4.80 20.03 -31.94
C SER A 138 4.20 20.81 -33.11
N LYS A 139 3.47 20.13 -34.02
CA LYS A 139 2.72 20.79 -35.11
C LYS A 139 1.61 21.70 -34.58
N GLY A 140 0.86 21.27 -33.57
CA GLY A 140 -0.16 22.10 -32.91
C GLY A 140 0.42 23.37 -32.29
N LEU A 141 1.55 23.25 -31.60
CA LEU A 141 2.28 24.38 -31.00
C LEU A 141 2.87 25.35 -32.05
N ALA A 142 3.38 24.83 -33.16
CA ALA A 142 3.87 25.64 -34.28
C ALA A 142 2.75 26.47 -34.92
N ASN A 143 1.57 25.88 -35.11
CA ASN A 143 0.40 26.57 -35.65
C ASN A 143 -0.11 27.68 -34.70
N LEU A 144 -0.06 27.46 -33.38
CA LEU A 144 -0.41 28.47 -32.37
C LEU A 144 0.57 29.67 -32.38
N LYS A 145 1.88 29.42 -32.53
CA LYS A 145 2.88 30.49 -32.68
C LYS A 145 2.71 31.31 -33.97
N GLY A 146 2.24 30.69 -35.05
CA GLY A 146 1.96 31.37 -36.33
C GLY A 146 0.77 32.33 -36.26
N ILE A 147 -0.26 32.00 -35.47
CA ILE A 147 -1.47 32.83 -35.31
C ILE A 147 -1.17 34.12 -34.54
N GLY A 148 -0.24 34.10 -33.58
CA GLY A 148 0.17 35.29 -32.81
C GLY A 148 0.91 36.36 -33.60
N LYS A 149 1.56 36.01 -34.73
CA LYS A 149 2.28 36.98 -35.58
C LYS A 149 1.40 37.71 -36.61
N LYS A 150 0.23 37.17 -36.97
CA LYS A 150 -0.67 37.79 -37.96
C LYS A 150 -1.65 38.83 -37.38
N LYS A 151 -1.77 38.95 -36.06
CA LYS A 151 -2.65 39.95 -35.39
C LYS A 151 -2.00 41.30 -35.10
N LYS A 152 -0.76 41.53 -35.57
CA LYS A 152 -0.07 42.84 -35.52
C LYS A 152 0.19 43.35 -36.95
N GLN A 153 -0.86 43.64 -37.69
CA GLN A 153 -0.85 44.58 -38.81
C GLN A 153 -2.14 45.39 -38.74
#